data_AF-W1X9C1-F1
#
_entry.id   AF-W1X9C1-F1
#
_cell.length_a   1.000
_cell.length_b   1.000
_cell.length_c   1.000
_cell.angle_alpha   90.00
_cell.angle_beta   90.00
_cell.angle_gamma   90.00
#
_symmetry.space_group_name_H-M   'P 1'
#
loop_
_entity.id
_entity.type
_entity.pdbx_description
1 polymer ?
#
loop_
_entity_poly.entity_id
_entity_poly.type
_entity_poly.pdbx_seq_one_letter_code
_entity_poly.pdbx_strand_id
1 'polypeptide(L)'
;TATKQHIREALIQLLLEEKFETISVSKLCQRAGINRGTFYLHYLDKFDLIETLKEEIITQLRKNFEKTTNNHYKSKLSPTKP
;
A
#
# COMPACT_ATOMS: atom_id res chain seq x y z
N THR A 1 -3.35 -10.73 -3.23
CA THR A 1 -3.16 -12.03 -2.54
C THR A 1 -2.88 -11.76 -1.07
N ALA A 2 -3.14 -12.72 -0.18
CA ALA A 2 -2.80 -12.59 1.25
C ALA A 2 -1.29 -12.33 1.45
N THR A 3 -0.44 -12.86 0.57
CA THR A 3 1.01 -12.65 0.56
C THR A 3 1.44 -11.18 0.52
N LYS A 4 0.88 -10.36 -0.38
CA LYS A 4 1.23 -8.94 -0.47
C LYS A 4 0.87 -8.17 0.81
N GLN A 5 -0.23 -8.57 1.47
CA GLN A 5 -0.63 -8.00 2.75
C GLN A 5 0.37 -8.35 3.86
N HIS A 6 0.77 -9.61 3.99
CA HIS A 6 1.77 -10.03 4.99
C HIS A 6 3.12 -9.33 4.77
N ILE A 7 3.56 -9.17 3.52
CA ILE A 7 4.80 -8.44 3.20
C ILE A 7 4.69 -6.96 3.63
N ARG A 8 3.56 -6.31 3.34
CA ARG A 8 3.30 -4.92 3.74
C ARG A 8 3.32 -4.76 5.27
N GLU A 9 2.61 -5.61 5.99
CA GLU A 9 2.54 -5.58 7.45
C GLU A 9 3.92 -5.81 8.08
N ALA A 10 4.67 -6.78 7.57
CA ALA A 10 6.03 -7.04 8.02
C ALA A 10 6.96 -5.85 7.80
N LEU A 11 6.87 -5.16 6.65
CA LEU A 11 7.66 -3.97 6.37
C LEU A 11 7.29 -2.84 7.34
N ILE A 12 6.01 -2.59 7.59
CA ILE A 12 5.55 -1.56 8.55
C ILE A 12 6.10 -1.85 9.96
N GLN A 13 6.00 -3.09 10.44
CA GLN A 13 6.53 -3.46 11.75
C GLN A 13 8.04 -3.25 11.84
N LEU A 14 8.79 -3.67 10.81
CA LEU A 14 10.25 -3.47 10.79
C LEU A 14 10.63 -1.98 10.72
N LEU A 15 9.88 -1.15 10.01
CA LEU A 15 10.11 0.30 9.97
C LEU A 15 9.85 1.00 11.32
N LEU A 16 9.05 0.40 12.21
CA LEU A 16 8.89 0.88 13.59
C LEU A 16 10.08 0.49 14.50
N GLU A 17 10.85 -0.53 14.11
CA GLU A 17 11.94 -1.10 14.90
C GLU A 17 13.33 -0.64 14.44
N GLU A 18 13.52 -0.40 13.14
CA GLU A 18 14.82 -0.10 12.55
C GLU A 18 14.73 0.78 11.29
N LYS A 19 15.87 1.30 10.85
CA LYS A 19 15.96 2.12 9.64
C LYS A 19 15.74 1.26 8.39
N PHE A 20 15.08 1.82 7.38
CA PHE A 20 14.81 1.12 6.12
C PHE A 20 16.06 0.53 5.46
N GLU A 21 17.19 1.23 5.54
CA GLU A 21 18.48 0.81 4.97
C GLU A 21 18.97 -0.51 5.56
N THR A 22 18.66 -0.79 6.84
CA THR A 22 19.10 -2.02 7.54
C THR A 22 18.17 -3.21 7.33
N ILE A 23 16.93 -2.97 6.87
CA ILE A 23 15.98 -4.03 6.56
C ILE A 23 16.48 -4.81 5.34
N SER A 24 16.63 -6.13 5.47
CA SER A 24 16.95 -7.02 4.35
C SER A 24 15.70 -7.77 3.87
N VAL A 25 15.69 -8.21 2.62
CA VAL A 25 14.62 -9.08 2.08
C VAL A 25 14.49 -10.36 2.92
N SER A 26 15.61 -10.92 3.40
CA SER A 26 15.60 -12.09 4.29
C SER A 26 14.85 -11.84 5.59
N LYS A 27 15.14 -10.72 6.26
CA LYS A 27 14.50 -10.35 7.53
C LYS A 27 13.01 -10.06 7.34
N LEU A 28 12.69 -9.38 6.24
CA LEU A 28 11.31 -9.11 5.84
C LEU A 28 10.52 -10.40 5.59
N CYS A 29 11.09 -11.35 4.84
CA CYS A 29 10.46 -12.64 4.58
C CYS A 29 10.24 -13.45 5.87
N GLN A 30 11.23 -13.44 6.76
CA GLN A 30 11.12 -14.08 8.08
C GLN A 30 9.97 -13.49 8.90
N ARG A 31 9.88 -12.15 8.96
CA ARG A 31 8.80 -11.46 9.68
C ARG A 31 7.42 -11.72 9.07
N ALA A 32 7.34 -11.77 7.74
CA ALA A 32 6.10 -12.03 7.01
C ALA A 32 5.67 -13.51 7.02
N GLY A 33 6.51 -14.42 7.52
CA GLY A 33 6.22 -15.85 7.50
C GLY A 33 6.18 -16.46 6.10
N ILE A 34 7.00 -15.95 5.17
CA ILE A 34 7.06 -16.42 3.78
C ILE A 34 8.48 -16.83 3.38
N ASN A 35 8.61 -17.62 2.32
CA ASN A 35 9.90 -17.88 1.69
C ASN A 35 10.30 -16.72 0.75
N ARG A 36 11.60 -16.61 0.44
CA ARG A 36 12.12 -15.54 -0.42
C ARG A 36 11.63 -15.64 -1.87
N GLY A 37 11.43 -16.85 -2.40
CA GLY A 37 10.89 -17.04 -3.75
C GLY A 37 9.51 -16.38 -3.89
N THR A 38 8.67 -16.54 -2.88
CA THR A 38 7.34 -15.91 -2.78
C THR A 38 7.42 -14.38 -2.73
N PHE A 39 8.44 -13.81 -2.09
CA PHE A 39 8.70 -12.37 -2.17
C PHE A 39 9.04 -11.94 -3.60
N TYR A 40 9.95 -12.66 -4.26
CA TYR A 40 10.43 -12.33 -5.61
C TYR A 40 9.39 -12.58 -6.72
N LEU A 41 8.29 -13.29 -6.43
CA LEU A 41 7.11 -13.34 -7.31
C LEU A 41 6.32 -12.02 -7.35
N HIS A 42 6.57 -11.11 -6.42
CA HIS A 42 5.83 -9.87 -6.27
C HIS A 42 6.68 -8.62 -6.39
N TYR A 43 7.94 -8.69 -5.95
CA TYR A 43 8.83 -7.53 -5.87
C TYR A 43 10.26 -7.90 -6.25
N LEU A 44 10.95 -7.00 -6.93
CA LEU A 44 12.36 -7.19 -7.31
C LEU A 44 13.28 -7.10 -6.09
N ASP A 45 13.01 -6.15 -5.20
CA ASP A 45 13.73 -5.94 -3.95
C ASP A 45 12.88 -5.10 -2.97
N LYS A 46 13.49 -4.65 -1.86
CA LYS A 46 12.81 -3.81 -0.86
C LYS A 46 12.48 -2.40 -1.36
N PHE A 47 13.20 -1.89 -2.36
CA PHE A 47 12.96 -0.57 -2.94
C PHE A 47 11.76 -0.62 -3.87
N ASP A 48 11.67 -1.64 -4.71
CA ASP A 48 10.50 -1.91 -5.55
C ASP A 48 9.22 -2.08 -4.70
N LEU A 49 9.34 -2.80 -3.57
CA LEU A 49 8.25 -2.91 -2.60
C LEU A 49 7.79 -1.54 -2.08
N ILE A 50 8.70 -0.70 -1.59
CA ILE A 50 8.30 0.57 -0.99
C ILE A 50 7.73 1.54 -2.03
N GLU A 51 8.26 1.57 -3.25
CA GLU A 51 7.69 2.37 -4.34
C GLU A 51 6.28 1.89 -4.71
N THR A 52 6.09 0.58 -4.85
CA THR A 52 4.75 0.02 -5.10
C THR A 52 3.75 0.45 -4.01
N LEU A 53 4.15 0.38 -2.74
CA LEU A 53 3.29 0.79 -1.62
C LEU A 53 2.98 2.29 -1.65
N LYS A 54 3.96 3.14 -1.99
CA LYS A 54 3.75 4.59 -2.15
C LYS A 54 2.73 4.89 -3.24
N GLU A 55 2.88 4.26 -4.41
CA GLU A 55 1.96 4.43 -5.53
C GLU A 55 0.53 3.99 -5.19
N GLU A 56 0.39 2.86 -4.49
CA GLU A 56 -0.91 2.38 -4.00
C GLU A 56 -1.56 3.40 -3.07
N ILE A 57 -0.81 3.98 -2.12
CA ILE A 57 -1.31 5.00 -1.18
C ILE A 57 -1.71 6.27 -1.94
N ILE A 58 -0.86 6.79 -2.83
CA ILE A 58 -1.16 7.99 -3.62
C ILE A 58 -2.40 7.77 -4.48
N THR A 59 -2.53 6.58 -5.08
CA THR A 59 -3.69 6.22 -5.90
C THR A 59 -4.96 6.16 -5.05
N GLN A 60 -4.90 5.61 -3.85
CA GLN A 60 -6.03 5.58 -2.91
C GLN A 60 -6.42 6.99 -2.47
N LEU A 61 -5.45 7.84 -2.13
CA LEU A 61 -5.68 9.24 -1.78
C LEU A 61 -6.39 9.99 -2.93
N ARG A 62 -5.88 9.89 -4.17
CA ARG A 62 -6.51 10.49 -5.36
C ARG A 62 -7.96 10.05 -5.52
N LYS A 63 -8.22 8.75 -5.45
CA LYS A 63 -9.58 8.19 -5.54
C LYS A 63 -10.50 8.71 -4.44
N ASN A 64 -9.99 8.89 -3.23
CA ASN A 64 -10.78 9.40 -2.11
C ASN A 64 -11.11 10.89 -2.30
N PHE A 65 -10.16 11.69 -2.80
CA PHE A 65 -10.41 13.09 -3.15
C PHE A 65 -11.46 13.22 -4.26
N GLU A 66 -11.35 12.45 -5.35
CA GLU A 66 -12.32 12.44 -6.45
C GLU A 66 -13.73 12.02 -6.03
N LYS A 67 -13.84 11.04 -5.11
CA LYS A 67 -15.15 10.66 -4.55
C LYS A 67 -15.77 11.80 -3.76
N THR A 68 -14.98 12.50 -2.97
CA THR A 68 -15.45 13.61 -2.12
C THR A 68 -15.89 14.81 -2.96
N THR A 69 -15.16 15.14 -4.03
CA THR A 69 -15.53 16.22 -4.97
C THR A 69 -16.77 15.89 -5.79
N ASN A 70 -16.88 14.67 -6.31
CA ASN A 70 -18.06 14.24 -7.08
C ASN A 70 -19.34 14.15 -6.23
N ASN A 71 -19.23 13.77 -4.96
CA ASN A 71 -20.38 13.74 -4.05
C ASN A 71 -20.86 15.15 -3.67
N HIS A 72 -19.93 16.12 -3.60
CA HIS A 72 -20.28 17.53 -3.44
C HIS A 72 -21.00 18.12 -4.67
N TYR A 73 -20.63 17.73 -5.89
CA TYR A 73 -21.34 18.18 -7.10
C TYR A 73 -22.71 17.51 -7.29
N LYS A 74 -22.84 16.19 -7.07
CA LYS A 74 -24.13 15.50 -7.21
C LYS A 74 -25.18 15.95 -6.20
N SER A 75 -24.78 16.36 -4.98
CA SER A 75 -25.71 16.91 -3.99
C SER A 75 -26.24 18.30 -4.32
N LYS A 76 -25.50 19.11 -5.11
CA LYS A 76 -25.97 20.44 -5.58
C LYS A 76 -26.82 20.38 -6.87
N LEU A 77 -26.86 19.24 -7.55
CA LEU A 77 -27.60 19.02 -8.81
C LEU A 77 -28.88 18.19 -8.62
N SER A 78 -29.42 18.11 -7.39
CA SER A 78 -30.80 17.67 -7.20
C SER A 78 -31.71 18.74 -7.81
N PRO A 79 -32.53 18.46 -8.84
CA PRO A 79 -33.45 19.45 -9.34
C PRO A 79 -34.40 19.80 -8.20
N THR A 80 -34.52 21.09 -7.89
CA THR A 80 -35.71 21.64 -7.24
C THR A 80 -36.91 21.09 -8.00
N LYS A 81 -37.55 20.08 -7.41
CA LYS A 81 -38.78 19.51 -7.93
C LYS A 81 -39.83 20.64 -7.88
N PRO A 82 -40.59 20.87 -8.95
CA PRO A 82 -41.66 21.87 -8.95
C PRO A 82 -42.72 21.54 -7.89
#